data_AF-G2FXJ3-F1
#
_entry.id   AF-G2FXJ3-F1
#
_cell.length_a   1.000
_cell.length_b   1.000
_cell.length_c   1.000
_cell.angle_alpha   90.00
_cell.angle_beta   90.00
_cell.angle_gamma   90.00
#
_symmetry.space_group_name_H-M   'P 1'
#
loop_
_entity.id
_entity.type
_entity.pdbx_description
1 polymer ?
#
loop_
_entity_poly.entity_id
_entity_poly.type
_entity_poly.pdbx_seq_one_letter_code
_entity_poly.pdbx_strand_id
1 'polypeptide(L)'
;MSTDVADLIHKSIVQTLGVEQGFKALHHSLGRLYLIDASTISLCLSQYLWADFRETKGGVKLHQRIRFDGDPIPDEATITVAR
;
A
#
# COMPACT_ATOMS: atom_id res chain seq x y z
N MET A 1 20.74 7.16 27.31
CA MET A 1 19.86 8.22 26.74
C MET A 1 20.57 8.94 25.59
N SER A 2 20.84 8.25 24.46
CA SER A 2 21.50 8.87 23.28
C SER A 2 21.45 8.03 21.98
N THR A 3 21.00 6.78 22.00
CA THR A 3 20.98 5.92 20.80
C THR A 3 19.82 6.26 19.87
N ASP A 4 18.69 6.75 20.40
CA ASP A 4 17.48 7.01 19.61
C ASP A 4 17.69 7.99 18.45
N VAL A 5 18.46 9.05 18.65
CA VAL A 5 18.71 10.06 17.59
C VAL A 5 19.63 9.49 16.51
N ALA A 6 20.67 8.76 16.90
CA ALA A 6 21.58 8.12 15.96
C ALA A 6 20.85 7.05 15.13
N ASP A 7 19.97 6.27 15.77
CA ASP A 7 19.15 5.26 15.10
C ASP A 7 18.11 5.89 14.15
N LEU A 8 17.49 7.01 14.55
CA LEU A 8 16.60 7.80 13.70
C LEU A 8 17.31 8.34 12.46
N ILE A 9 18.49 8.93 12.65
CA ILE A 9 19.30 9.46 11.53
C ILE A 9 19.76 8.31 10.63
N HIS A 10 20.24 7.21 11.21
CA HIS A 10 20.66 6.03 10.47
C HIS A 10 19.52 5.48 9.62
N LYS A 11 18.33 5.31 10.21
CA LYS A 11 17.13 4.87 9.49
C LYS A 11 16.73 5.84 8.38
N SER A 12 16.77 7.14 8.65
CA SER A 12 16.44 8.18 7.66
C SER A 12 17.41 8.17 6.47
N ILE A 13 18.71 8.04 6.72
CA ILE A 13 19.74 7.97 5.68
C ILE A 13 19.59 6.68 4.87
N VAL A 14 19.42 5.53 5.52
CA VAL A 14 19.22 4.24 4.83
C VAL A 14 17.94 4.27 3.98
N GLN A 15 16.85 4.85 4.48
CA GLN A 15 15.63 5.03 3.69
C GLN A 15 15.85 5.96 2.50
N THR A 16 16.48 7.12 2.71
CA THR A 16 16.73 8.09 1.63
C THR A 16 17.64 7.49 0.55
N LEU A 17 18.77 6.91 0.93
CA LEU A 17 19.72 6.29 -0.01
C LEU A 17 19.12 5.05 -0.68
N GLY A 18 18.40 4.21 0.06
CA GLY A 18 17.71 3.04 -0.47
C GLY A 18 16.63 3.42 -1.49
N VAL A 19 15.91 4.51 -1.23
CA VAL A 19 14.92 5.07 -2.16
C VAL A 19 15.62 5.62 -3.40
N GLU A 20 16.64 6.46 -3.26
CA GLU A 20 17.28 7.11 -4.42
C GLU A 20 18.08 6.15 -5.31
N GLN A 21 18.91 5.28 -4.73
CA GLN A 21 19.75 4.36 -5.50
C GLN A 21 19.00 3.07 -5.87
N GLY A 22 18.27 2.50 -4.91
CA GLY A 22 17.59 1.21 -5.08
C GLY A 22 16.44 1.29 -6.06
N PHE A 23 15.54 2.27 -5.92
CA PHE A 23 14.40 2.38 -6.84
C PHE A 23 14.81 2.79 -8.24
N LYS A 24 15.80 3.67 -8.40
CA LYS A 24 16.25 4.06 -9.74
C LYS A 24 16.87 2.88 -10.50
N ALA A 25 17.67 2.06 -9.82
CA ALA A 25 18.25 0.86 -10.40
C ALA A 25 17.17 -0.21 -10.68
N LEU A 26 16.24 -0.44 -9.74
CA LEU A 26 15.14 -1.39 -9.88
C LEU A 26 14.16 -0.98 -10.99
N HIS A 27 13.80 0.30 -11.09
CA HIS A 27 12.96 0.82 -12.15
C HIS A 27 13.63 0.66 -13.52
N HIS A 28 14.95 0.86 -13.60
CA HIS A 28 15.68 0.64 -14.84
C HIS A 28 15.72 -0.85 -15.24
N SER A 29 15.82 -1.77 -14.28
CA SER A 29 15.94 -3.21 -14.57
C SER A 29 14.60 -3.94 -14.74
N LEU A 30 13.60 -3.60 -13.92
CA LEU A 30 12.27 -4.23 -13.90
C LEU A 30 11.22 -3.47 -14.72
N GLY A 31 11.51 -2.23 -15.12
CA GLY A 31 10.55 -1.34 -15.76
C GLY A 31 9.57 -0.72 -14.75
N ARG A 32 8.29 -0.60 -15.14
CA ARG A 32 7.27 0.03 -14.29
C ARG A 32 6.99 -0.83 -13.07
N LEU A 33 7.08 -0.22 -11.89
CA LEU A 33 6.74 -0.87 -10.63
C LEU A 33 5.27 -0.63 -10.29
N TYR A 34 4.61 -1.70 -9.83
CA TYR A 34 3.24 -1.65 -9.37
C TYR A 34 3.19 -2.24 -7.96
N LEU A 35 2.68 -1.47 -7.01
CA LEU A 35 2.34 -1.96 -5.68
C LEU A 35 0.91 -2.46 -5.70
N ILE A 36 0.70 -3.68 -5.21
CA ILE A 36 -0.62 -4.28 -5.07
C ILE A 36 -0.93 -4.38 -3.57
N ASP A 37 -2.02 -3.76 -3.17
CA ASP A 37 -2.56 -3.86 -1.82
C ASP A 37 -3.93 -4.54 -1.83
N ALA A 38 -4.22 -5.28 -0.78
CA ALA A 38 -5.49 -5.96 -0.55
C ALA A 38 -5.99 -5.65 0.87
N SER A 39 -6.66 -4.51 1.00
CA SER A 39 -7.19 -4.04 2.28
C SER A 39 -8.61 -4.55 2.50
N THR A 40 -8.91 -5.01 3.72
CA THR A 40 -10.29 -5.35 4.12
C THR A 40 -10.86 -4.23 4.97
N ILE A 41 -11.93 -3.59 4.48
CA ILE A 41 -12.60 -2.47 5.14
C ILE A 41 -13.84 -3.02 5.86
N SER A 42 -13.80 -3.04 7.19
CA SER A 42 -14.89 -3.56 8.03
C SER A 42 -16.04 -2.55 8.18
N LEU A 43 -17.25 -3.05 8.39
CA LEU A 43 -18.43 -2.29 8.88
C LEU A 43 -18.99 -1.20 7.94
N CYS A 44 -18.69 -1.24 6.64
CA CYS A 44 -19.28 -0.33 5.64
C CYS A 44 -20.66 -0.78 5.13
N LEU A 45 -21.45 -1.46 5.96
CA LEU A 45 -22.73 -2.07 5.60
C LEU A 45 -23.71 -1.09 4.94
N SER A 46 -23.68 0.17 5.38
CA SER A 46 -24.55 1.24 4.86
C SER A 46 -24.05 1.90 3.58
N GLN A 47 -22.75 1.78 3.26
CA GLN A 47 -22.15 2.41 2.08
C GLN A 47 -22.12 1.49 0.86
N TYR A 48 -22.10 0.18 1.08
CA TYR A 48 -22.01 -0.82 0.03
C TYR A 48 -23.17 -1.81 0.12
N LEU A 49 -24.38 -1.32 -0.16
CA LEU A 49 -25.62 -2.11 -0.06
C LEU A 49 -25.68 -3.29 -1.05
N TRP A 50 -24.89 -3.26 -2.12
CA TRP A 50 -24.77 -4.37 -3.08
C TRP A 50 -23.93 -5.53 -2.55
N ALA A 51 -23.13 -5.32 -1.50
CA ALA A 51 -22.20 -6.32 -1.02
C ALA A 51 -22.89 -7.27 -0.02
N ASP A 52 -22.65 -8.57 -0.19
CA ASP A 52 -23.10 -9.60 0.75
C ASP A 52 -22.16 -9.67 1.96
N PHE A 53 -22.72 -9.58 3.15
CA PHE A 53 -21.98 -9.56 4.41
C PHE A 53 -22.35 -10.75 5.29
N ARG A 54 -21.36 -11.32 6.00
CA ARG A 54 -21.64 -12.34 7.04
C ARG A 54 -22.22 -11.69 8.29
N GLU A 55 -23.09 -12.41 9.00
CA GLU A 55 -23.71 -11.96 10.26
C GLU A 55 -22.70 -11.47 11.30
N THR A 56 -21.56 -12.16 11.46
CA THR A 56 -20.58 -11.87 12.50
C THR A 56 -19.42 -10.98 12.06
N LYS A 57 -19.22 -10.81 10.75
CA LYS A 57 -18.17 -9.96 10.16
C LYS A 57 -18.63 -9.43 8.81
N GLY A 58 -19.00 -8.15 8.76
CA GLY A 58 -19.28 -7.44 7.52
C GLY A 58 -18.10 -6.59 7.06
N GLY A 59 -17.71 -6.69 5.79
CA GLY A 59 -16.73 -5.82 5.17
C GLY A 59 -16.65 -5.99 3.66
N VAL A 60 -15.88 -5.11 3.02
CA VAL A 60 -15.50 -5.22 1.61
C VAL A 60 -13.98 -5.34 1.48
N LYS A 61 -13.50 -5.98 0.42
CA LYS A 61 -12.07 -6.00 0.07
C LYS A 61 -11.82 -4.99 -1.04
N LEU A 62 -10.85 -4.11 -0.82
CA LEU A 62 -10.29 -3.21 -1.82
C LEU A 62 -9.00 -3.82 -2.35
N HIS A 63 -9.00 -4.19 -3.63
CA HIS A 63 -7.79 -4.56 -4.37
C HIS A 63 -7.31 -3.32 -5.11
N GLN A 64 -6.22 -2.73 -4.62
CA GLN A 64 -5.69 -1.49 -5.15
C GLN A 64 -4.36 -1.76 -5.84
N ARG A 65 -4.22 -1.27 -7.06
CA ARG A 65 -2.92 -1.11 -7.72
C ARG A 65 -2.48 0.34 -7.64
N ILE A 66 -1.26 0.54 -7.19
CA ILE A 66 -0.60 1.84 -7.16
C ILE A 66 0.59 1.73 -8.10
N ARG A 67 0.61 2.58 -9.11
CA ARG A 67 1.78 2.76 -9.95
C ARG A 67 2.83 3.52 -9.16
N PHE A 68 4.05 3.00 -9.18
CA PHE A 68 5.16 3.53 -8.41
C PHE A 68 6.34 3.82 -9.34
N ASP A 69 6.18 4.84 -10.18
CA ASP A 69 7.15 5.35 -11.16
C ASP A 69 7.69 6.74 -10.79
N GLY A 70 7.69 7.03 -9.48
CA GLY A 70 8.01 8.33 -8.90
C GLY A 70 7.07 8.60 -7.75
N ASP A 71 6.10 9.49 -7.96
CA ASP A 71 5.00 9.67 -7.02
C ASP A 71 4.02 8.49 -7.07
N PRO A 72 3.55 7.97 -5.92
CA PRO A 72 2.63 6.84 -5.91
C PRO A 72 1.25 7.29 -6.40
N ILE A 73 0.79 6.76 -7.54
CA ILE A 73 -0.51 7.09 -8.13
C ILE A 73 -1.40 5.84 -8.17
N PRO A 74 -2.56 5.85 -7.49
CA PRO A 74 -3.56 4.80 -7.65
C PRO A 74 -4.10 4.80 -9.08
N ASP A 75 -3.93 3.71 -9.83
CA ASP A 75 -4.33 3.65 -11.25
C ASP A 75 -5.38 2.57 -11.57
N GLU A 76 -5.62 1.64 -10.65
CA GLU A 76 -6.67 0.63 -10.78
C GLU A 76 -7.16 0.16 -9.41
N ALA A 77 -8.47 0.07 -9.24
CA ALA A 77 -9.10 -0.37 -8.00
C ALA A 77 -10.27 -1.30 -8.31
N THR A 78 -10.37 -2.41 -7.59
CA THR A 78 -11.54 -3.31 -7.63
C THR A 78 -12.03 -3.56 -6.21
N ILE A 79 -13.33 -3.37 -5.99
CA ILE A 79 -13.98 -3.67 -4.72
C ILE A 79 -14.75 -4.97 -4.86
N THR A 80 -14.55 -5.89 -3.91
CA THR A 80 -15.29 -7.17 -3.84
C THR A 80 -15.89 -7.36 -2.45
N VAL A 81 -16.85 -8.28 -2.34
CA VAL A 81 -17.32 -8.76 -1.04
C VAL A 81 -16.14 -9.32 -0.22
N ALA A 82 -16.11 -9.05 1.09
CA ALA A 82 -15.16 -9.71 1.98
C ALA A 82 -15.72 -11.09 2.36
N ARG A 83 -15.29 -12.13 1.64
CA ARG A 83 -15.54 -13.53 2.03
C ARG A 83 -14.66 -13.96 3.19
#